data_AF-W6MEB7-F1
#
_entry.id   AF-W6MEB7-F1
#
_cell.length_a   1.000
_cell.length_b   1.000
_cell.length_c   1.000
_cell.angle_alpha   90.00
_cell.angle_beta   90.00
_cell.angle_gamma   90.00
#
_symmetry.space_group_name_H-M   'P 1'
#
loop_
_entity.id
_entity.type
_entity.pdbx_description
1 polymer ?
#
loop_
_entity_poly.entity_id
_entity_poly.type
_entity_poly.pdbx_seq_one_letter_code
_entity_poly.pdbx_strand_id
1 'polypeptide(L)'
;MNAFIDTHRGVDGVEPICKVLPIAPSTYYWHAARRVDPRRRPTRTQRDERLCESIQRIWEENFQVYGARKVWWQLRRAGIIVARCAVEQLMRRLGLKGVRRGRSIKTTLSNRNVPSPLDRVHRQFTADRPDALWVADFT
;
A
#
# COMPACT_ATOMS: atom_id res chain seq x y z
N MET A 1 -7.97 5.34 15.30
CA MET A 1 -9.18 5.80 16.01
C MET A 1 -10.21 4.70 16.21
N ASN A 2 -10.84 4.15 15.16
CA ASN A 2 -11.83 3.08 15.33
C ASN A 2 -11.31 1.82 16.04
N ALA A 3 -10.04 1.45 15.80
CA ALA A 3 -9.41 0.33 16.52
C ALA A 3 -9.31 0.57 18.04
N PHE A 4 -9.05 1.81 18.48
CA PHE A 4 -9.00 2.16 19.90
C PHE A 4 -10.39 2.03 20.54
N ILE A 5 -11.42 2.54 19.86
CA ILE A 5 -12.82 2.40 20.29
C ILE A 5 -13.21 0.92 20.34
N ASP A 6 -12.84 0.12 19.34
CA ASP A 6 -13.13 -1.31 19.31
C ASP A 6 -12.53 -2.08 20.49
N THR A 7 -11.32 -1.70 20.93
CA THR A 7 -10.64 -2.32 22.08
C THR A 7 -11.31 -1.96 23.42
N HIS A 8 -11.75 -0.71 23.60
CA HIS A 8 -12.19 -0.19 24.91
C HIS A 8 -13.72 -0.11 25.07
N ARG A 9 -14.50 -0.26 23.98
CA ARG A 9 -15.97 -0.16 24.02
C ARG A 9 -16.66 -1.12 24.99
N GLY A 10 -16.03 -2.25 25.34
CA GLY A 10 -16.58 -3.21 26.28
C GLY A 10 -16.50 -2.78 27.74
N VAL A 11 -15.55 -1.89 28.07
CA VAL A 11 -15.33 -1.38 29.42
C VAL A 11 -15.96 0.00 29.57
N ASP A 12 -15.67 0.92 28.64
CA ASP A 12 -16.02 2.33 28.78
C ASP A 12 -17.26 2.75 27.97
N GLY A 13 -17.74 1.89 27.07
CA GLY A 13 -18.81 2.22 26.12
C GLY A 13 -18.34 3.12 24.97
N VAL A 14 -19.08 3.13 23.85
CA VAL A 14 -18.69 3.89 22.64
C VAL A 14 -18.83 5.40 22.83
N GLU A 15 -19.93 5.85 23.42
CA GLU A 15 -20.24 7.28 23.54
C GLU A 15 -19.26 8.05 24.43
N PRO A 16 -18.83 7.54 25.61
CA PRO A 16 -17.83 8.21 26.43
C PRO A 16 -16.48 8.35 25.72
N ILE A 17 -16.02 7.30 25.03
CA ILE A 17 -14.78 7.33 24.25
C ILE A 17 -14.90 8.36 23.10
N CYS A 18 -16.01 8.35 22.37
CA CYS A 18 -16.29 9.28 21.28
C CYS A 18 -16.30 10.74 21.75
N LYS A 19 -16.80 11.01 22.96
CA LYS A 19 -16.81 12.34 23.58
C LYS A 19 -15.40 12.86 23.89
N VAL A 20 -14.50 11.98 24.35
CA VAL A 20 -13.09 12.33 24.64
C VAL A 20 -12.27 12.48 23.35
N LEU A 21 -12.61 11.74 22.30
CA LEU A 21 -11.93 11.73 21.00
C LEU A 21 -12.50 12.73 19.96
N PRO A 22 -13.19 13.79 20.41
CA PRO A 22 -14.22 14.55 19.68
C PRO A 22 -14.75 13.95 18.36
N ILE A 23 -15.32 12.74 18.40
CA ILE A 23 -15.96 12.09 17.24
C ILE A 23 -17.44 11.88 17.53
N ALA A 24 -18.30 12.10 16.53
CA ALA A 24 -19.71 11.74 16.65
C ALA A 24 -19.89 10.20 16.72
N PRO A 25 -20.66 9.66 17.70
CA PRO A 25 -20.91 8.22 17.80
C PRO A 25 -21.51 7.60 16.53
N SER A 26 -22.35 8.37 15.82
CA SER A 26 -22.92 7.97 14.53
C SER A 26 -21.86 7.64 13.47
N THR A 27 -20.73 8.36 13.47
CA THR A 27 -19.60 8.09 12.57
C THR A 27 -18.95 6.74 12.87
N TYR A 28 -18.79 6.38 14.15
CA TYR A 28 -18.29 5.06 14.56
C TYR A 28 -19.24 3.96 14.07
N TYR A 29 -20.54 4.05 14.37
CA TYR A 29 -21.51 3.04 13.97
C TYR A 29 -21.66 2.94 12.46
N TRP A 30 -21.57 4.05 11.73
CA TRP A 30 -21.56 4.04 10.27
C TRP A 30 -20.35 3.29 9.71
N HIS A 31 -19.15 3.50 10.27
CA HIS A 31 -17.96 2.73 9.91
C HIS A 31 -18.06 1.25 10.31
N ALA A 32 -18.59 0.95 11.50
CA ALA A 32 -18.81 -0.42 11.97
C ALA A 32 -19.79 -1.17 11.06
N ALA A 33 -20.89 -0.53 10.68
CA ALA A 33 -21.88 -1.11 9.76
C ALA A 33 -21.29 -1.46 8.38
N ARG A 34 -20.35 -0.66 7.85
CA ARG A 34 -19.66 -0.94 6.57
C ARG A 34 -18.65 -2.09 6.65
N ARG A 35 -18.15 -2.38 7.84
CA ARG A 35 -17.28 -3.55 8.08
C ARG A 35 -18.10 -4.83 8.13
N VAL A 36 -19.24 -4.79 8.83
CA VAL A 36 -20.14 -5.94 8.99
C VAL A 36 -20.89 -6.27 7.71
N ASP A 37 -21.43 -5.26 7.02
CA ASP A 37 -22.21 -5.44 5.80
C ASP A 37 -21.46 -4.87 4.58
N PRO A 38 -20.92 -5.73 3.69
CA PRO A 38 -20.25 -5.31 2.46
C PRO A 38 -21.14 -4.48 1.53
N ARG A 39 -22.48 -4.63 1.58
CA ARG A 39 -23.41 -3.87 0.72
C ARG A 39 -23.48 -2.39 1.08
N ARG A 40 -23.14 -2.04 2.33
CA ARG A 40 -23.09 -0.64 2.81
C ARG A 40 -21.78 0.07 2.44
N ARG A 41 -20.81 -0.65 1.86
CA ARG A 41 -19.57 -0.05 1.35
C ARG A 41 -19.88 0.82 0.12
N PRO A 42 -19.05 1.83 -0.19
CA PRO A 42 -19.21 2.61 -1.41
C PRO A 42 -19.31 1.73 -2.64
N THR A 43 -20.13 2.14 -3.60
CA THR A 43 -20.25 1.48 -4.90
C THR A 43 -18.88 1.28 -5.57
N ARG A 44 -17.97 2.25 -5.40
CA ARG A 44 -16.58 2.14 -5.90
C ARG A 44 -15.83 0.97 -5.27
N THR A 45 -15.88 0.83 -3.95
CA THR A 45 -15.19 -0.26 -3.23
C THR A 45 -15.74 -1.62 -3.65
N GLN A 46 -17.05 -1.74 -3.80
CA GLN A 46 -17.68 -2.98 -4.27
C GLN A 46 -17.26 -3.32 -5.71
N ARG A 47 -17.16 -2.32 -6.59
CA ARG A 47 -16.65 -2.51 -7.96
C ARG A 47 -15.17 -2.93 -7.96
N ASP A 48 -14.35 -2.27 -7.16
CA ASP A 48 -12.92 -2.57 -7.03
C ASP A 48 -12.69 -4.00 -6.52
N GLU A 49 -13.51 -4.48 -5.57
CA GLU A 49 -13.46 -5.87 -5.08
C GLU A 49 -13.72 -6.88 -6.20
N ARG A 50 -14.77 -6.68 -7.00
CA ARG A 50 -15.07 -7.54 -8.17
C ARG A 50 -13.98 -7.47 -9.25
N LEU A 51 -13.38 -6.29 -9.44
CA LEU A 51 -12.27 -6.11 -10.35
C LEU A 51 -11.01 -6.82 -9.84
N CYS A 52 -10.74 -6.80 -8.54
CA CYS A 52 -9.64 -7.55 -7.93
C CYS A 52 -9.76 -9.05 -8.21
N GLU A 53 -10.94 -9.64 -8.06
CA GLU A 53 -11.20 -11.05 -8.38
C GLU A 53 -10.90 -11.34 -9.87
N SER A 54 -11.40 -10.49 -10.77
CA SER A 54 -11.19 -10.65 -12.21
C SER A 54 -9.71 -10.50 -12.60
N ILE A 55 -9.01 -9.54 -11.99
CA ILE A 55 -7.56 -9.30 -12.17
C ILE A 55 -6.76 -10.50 -11.70
N GLN A 56 -7.06 -11.03 -10.51
CA GLN A 56 -6.37 -12.17 -9.94
C GLN A 56 -6.56 -13.42 -10.80
N ARG A 57 -7.80 -13.71 -11.22
CA ARG A 57 -8.11 -14.82 -12.12
C ARG A 57 -7.30 -14.73 -13.41
N ILE A 58 -7.32 -13.59 -14.10
CA ILE A 58 -6.54 -13.38 -15.33
C ILE A 58 -5.04 -13.58 -15.07
N TRP A 59 -4.53 -13.10 -13.95
CA TRP A 59 -3.12 -13.21 -13.61
C TRP A 59 -2.71 -14.68 -13.37
N GLU A 60 -3.53 -15.45 -12.64
CA GLU A 60 -3.32 -16.88 -12.37
C GLU A 60 -3.42 -17.72 -13.65
N GLU A 61 -4.44 -17.49 -14.48
CA GLU A 61 -4.64 -18.16 -15.77
C GLU A 61 -3.47 -17.93 -16.74
N ASN A 62 -2.75 -16.81 -16.60
CA ASN A 62 -1.60 -16.45 -17.44
C ASN A 62 -0.25 -16.73 -16.75
N PHE A 63 -0.21 -17.74 -15.87
CA PHE A 63 0.99 -18.20 -15.17
C PHE A 63 1.74 -17.09 -14.45
N GLN A 64 1.03 -16.07 -13.95
CA GLN A 64 1.60 -14.94 -13.23
C GLN A 64 2.55 -14.06 -14.07
N VAL A 65 2.62 -14.29 -15.39
CA VAL A 65 3.50 -13.56 -16.31
C VAL A 65 2.97 -12.15 -16.58
N TYR A 66 1.65 -11.96 -16.54
CA TYR A 66 1.03 -10.72 -16.99
C TYR A 66 1.21 -9.60 -15.95
N GLY A 67 1.83 -8.50 -16.38
CA GLY A 67 1.82 -7.25 -15.62
C GLY A 67 0.57 -6.42 -15.92
N ALA A 68 0.41 -5.29 -15.21
CA ALA A 68 -0.78 -4.42 -15.31
C ALA A 68 -1.20 -4.08 -16.74
N ARG A 69 -0.26 -3.80 -17.64
CA ARG A 69 -0.58 -3.51 -19.05
C ARG A 69 -1.25 -4.69 -19.76
N LYS A 70 -0.77 -5.92 -19.54
CA LYS A 70 -1.32 -7.12 -20.19
C LYS A 70 -2.65 -7.52 -19.57
N VAL A 71 -2.77 -7.45 -18.24
CA VAL A 71 -4.04 -7.67 -17.54
C VAL A 71 -5.10 -6.67 -18.00
N TRP A 72 -4.74 -5.39 -18.12
CA TRP A 72 -5.64 -4.35 -18.63
C TRP A 72 -6.16 -4.65 -20.04
N TRP A 73 -5.28 -5.09 -20.95
CA TRP A 73 -5.70 -5.53 -22.29
C TRP A 73 -6.62 -6.75 -22.25
N GLN A 74 -6.35 -7.72 -21.37
CA GLN A 74 -7.18 -8.91 -21.24
C GLN A 74 -8.57 -8.59 -20.66
N LEU A 75 -8.66 -7.70 -19.67
CA LEU A 75 -9.93 -7.18 -19.16
C LEU A 75 -10.74 -6.50 -20.26
N ARG A 76 -10.09 -5.66 -21.07
CA ARG A 76 -10.73 -4.99 -22.21
C ARG A 76 -11.25 -6.00 -23.25
N ARG A 77 -10.51 -7.08 -23.51
CA ARG A 77 -10.96 -8.18 -24.39
C ARG A 77 -12.17 -8.93 -23.81
N ALA A 78 -12.26 -9.03 -22.49
CA ALA A 78 -13.41 -9.59 -21.79
C ALA A 78 -14.60 -8.61 -21.67
N GLY A 79 -14.54 -7.44 -22.32
CA GLY A 79 -15.60 -6.42 -22.29
C GLY A 79 -15.62 -5.55 -21.04
N ILE A 80 -14.63 -5.68 -20.15
CA ILE A 80 -14.54 -4.92 -18.89
C ILE A 80 -13.74 -3.63 -19.15
N ILE A 81 -14.43 -2.49 -19.21
CA ILE A 81 -13.81 -1.18 -19.45
C ILE A 81 -13.36 -0.56 -18.13
N VAL A 82 -12.04 -0.51 -17.92
CA VAL A 82 -11.41 0.08 -16.73
C VAL A 82 -10.19 0.89 -17.16
N ALA A 83 -9.92 1.98 -16.44
CA ALA A 83 -8.72 2.78 -16.65
C ALA A 83 -7.45 1.98 -16.30
N ARG A 84 -6.38 2.13 -17.09
CA ARG A 84 -5.11 1.42 -16.86
C ARG A 84 -4.54 1.68 -15.45
N CYS A 85 -4.62 2.91 -14.97
CA CYS A 85 -4.14 3.30 -13.64
C CYS A 85 -4.89 2.59 -12.50
N ALA A 86 -6.18 2.28 -12.68
CA ALA A 86 -6.95 1.52 -11.70
C ALA A 86 -6.46 0.06 -11.64
N VAL A 87 -6.18 -0.56 -12.79
CA VAL A 87 -5.57 -1.91 -12.82
C VAL A 87 -4.21 -1.91 -12.14
N GLU A 88 -3.37 -0.92 -12.41
CA GLU A 88 -2.06 -0.76 -11.75
C GLU A 88 -2.20 -0.63 -10.23
N GLN A 89 -3.14 0.21 -9.76
CA GLN A 89 -3.40 0.41 -8.33
C GLN A 89 -3.92 -0.87 -7.65
N LEU A 90 -4.89 -1.56 -8.27
CA LEU A 90 -5.48 -2.79 -7.71
C LEU A 90 -4.46 -3.94 -7.70
N MET A 91 -3.65 -4.10 -8.75
CA MET A 91 -2.56 -5.09 -8.73
C MET A 91 -1.53 -4.80 -7.64
N ARG A 92 -1.16 -3.53 -7.42
CA ARG A 92 -0.27 -3.15 -6.30
C ARG A 92 -0.88 -3.50 -4.95
N ARG A 93 -2.17 -3.20 -4.75
CA ARG A 93 -2.91 -3.52 -3.52
C ARG A 93 -2.95 -5.03 -3.24
N LEU A 94 -3.05 -5.86 -4.28
CA LEU A 94 -3.02 -7.31 -4.19
C LEU A 94 -1.59 -7.90 -4.16
N GLY A 95 -0.55 -7.08 -4.30
CA GLY A 95 0.83 -7.56 -4.39
C GLY A 95 1.18 -8.27 -5.71
N LEU A 96 0.30 -8.22 -6.71
CA LEU A 96 0.48 -8.90 -7.99
C LEU A 96 1.48 -8.16 -8.86
N LYS A 97 2.42 -8.91 -9.42
CA LYS A 97 3.44 -8.40 -10.34
C LYS A 97 3.54 -9.33 -11.53
N GLY A 98 3.72 -8.74 -12.71
CA GLY A 98 4.06 -9.50 -13.90
C GLY A 98 5.57 -9.72 -13.98
N VAL A 99 5.96 -10.79 -14.66
CA VAL A 99 7.36 -11.08 -14.96
C VAL A 99 7.90 -10.05 -15.95
N ARG A 100 8.99 -9.38 -15.59
CA ARG A 100 9.81 -8.59 -16.52
C ARG A 100 10.94 -9.47 -17.03
N ARG A 101 11.12 -9.55 -18.35
CA ARG A 101 12.32 -10.15 -18.95
C ARG A 101 13.50 -9.21 -18.70
N GLY A 102 14.62 -9.77 -18.28
CA GLY A 102 15.86 -9.05 -17.96
C GLY A 102 16.31 -9.27 -16.52
N ARG A 103 17.62 -9.42 -16.33
CA ARG A 103 18.23 -9.38 -15.00
C ARG A 103 17.99 -7.99 -14.42
N SER A 104 17.62 -7.88 -13.14
CA SER A 104 17.74 -6.59 -12.46
C SER A 104 19.21 -6.18 -12.55
N ILE A 105 19.50 -5.12 -13.29
CA ILE A 105 20.86 -4.60 -13.39
C ILE A 105 21.18 -4.02 -12.02
N LYS A 106 21.89 -4.81 -11.20
CA LYS A 106 22.62 -4.26 -10.06
C LYS A 106 23.89 -3.65 -10.64
N THR A 107 23.84 -2.35 -10.92
CA THR A 107 25.00 -1.58 -11.38
C THR A 107 26.15 -1.68 -10.38
N THR A 108 25.83 -1.76 -9.09
CA THR A 108 26.80 -1.79 -8.00
C THR A 108 26.61 -3.06 -7.18
N LEU A 109 27.55 -3.99 -7.30
CA LEU A 109 27.76 -5.05 -6.31
C LEU A 109 28.76 -4.50 -5.30
N SER A 110 28.29 -4.12 -4.11
CA SER A 110 29.18 -3.67 -3.03
C SER A 110 30.16 -4.78 -2.68
N ASN A 111 31.43 -4.58 -3.02
CA ASN A 111 32.51 -5.47 -2.60
C ASN A 111 33.00 -5.01 -1.22
N ARG A 112 32.64 -5.75 -0.17
CA ARG A 112 33.03 -5.46 1.22
C ARG A 112 34.54 -5.56 1.46
N ASN A 113 35.30 -6.14 0.53
CA ASN A 113 36.75 -6.32 0.64
C ASN A 113 37.55 -5.15 0.04
N VAL A 114 36.89 -4.16 -0.57
CA VAL A 114 37.57 -2.93 -1.02
C VAL A 114 37.59 -1.95 0.17
N PRO A 115 38.73 -1.30 0.48
CA PRO A 115 38.78 -0.31 1.54
C PRO A 115 37.79 0.81 1.24
N SER A 116 36.72 0.88 2.04
CA SER A 116 35.81 2.01 2.04
C SER A 116 36.49 3.22 2.67
N PRO A 117 36.19 4.45 2.23
CA PRO A 117 36.56 5.64 2.98
C PRO A 117 36.13 5.48 4.44
N LEU A 118 37.02 5.84 5.37
CA LEU A 118 36.70 5.77 6.80
C LEU A 118 35.49 6.65 7.07
N ASP A 119 34.43 6.04 7.59
CA ASP A 119 33.26 6.77 8.07
C ASP A 119 33.65 7.52 9.35
N ARG A 120 34.06 8.77 9.17
CA ARG A 120 34.53 9.64 10.26
C ARG A 120 33.43 10.03 11.24
N VAL A 121 32.17 9.81 10.88
CA VAL A 121 31.01 10.22 11.67
C VAL A 121 30.18 9.02 12.14
N HIS A 122 30.62 7.80 11.85
CA HIS A 122 29.97 6.56 12.28
C HIS A 122 28.45 6.53 12.03
N ARG A 123 28.02 7.08 10.88
CA ARG A 123 26.60 7.27 10.51
C ARG A 123 25.76 8.13 11.46
N GLN A 124 26.41 8.96 12.28
CA GLN A 124 25.74 9.95 13.11
C GLN A 124 25.64 11.29 12.36
N PHE A 125 24.49 11.50 11.72
CA PHE A 125 24.22 12.69 10.92
C PHE A 125 23.56 13.84 11.71
N THR A 126 23.55 13.73 13.03
CA THR A 126 23.04 14.75 13.94
C THR A 126 24.20 15.58 14.46
N ALA A 127 24.06 16.91 14.43
CA ALA A 127 25.08 17.85 14.91
C ALA A 127 24.48 18.80 15.95
N ASP A 128 25.26 19.12 16.99
CA ASP A 128 24.82 19.97 18.10
C ASP A 128 24.79 21.47 17.75
N ARG A 129 25.45 21.87 16.65
CA ARG A 129 25.51 23.26 16.17
C ARG A 129 25.69 23.35 14.65
N PRO A 130 25.32 24.49 14.02
CA PRO A 130 25.63 24.77 12.62
C PRO A 130 27.14 24.66 12.31
N ASP A 131 27.47 24.34 11.06
CA ASP A 131 28.84 24.17 10.53
C ASP A 131 29.72 23.11 11.22
N ALA A 132 29.17 22.29 12.11
CA ALA A 132 29.91 21.18 12.74
C ALA A 132 29.98 19.91 11.87
N LEU A 133 29.03 19.73 10.94
CA LEU A 133 28.94 18.56 10.07
C LEU A 133 28.46 18.96 8.67
N TRP A 134 29.17 18.53 7.64
CA TRP A 134 28.84 18.77 6.23
C TRP A 134 28.51 17.44 5.58
N VAL A 135 27.30 17.29 5.05
CA VAL A 135 26.82 16.07 4.39
C VAL A 135 26.44 16.41 2.95
N ALA A 136 26.91 15.61 2.00
CA ALA A 136 26.50 15.68 0.60
C ALA A 136 25.87 14.34 0.20
N ASP A 137 24.72 14.40 -0.46
CA ASP A 137 24.03 13.24 -1.02
C ASP A 137 24.12 13.28 -2.55
N PHE A 138 24.38 12.13 -3.16
CA PHE A 138 24.39 11.95 -4.61
C PHE A 138 23.36 10.86 -4.95
N THR A 139 22.31 11.24 -5.69
CA THR A 139 21.23 10.36 -6.15
C THR A 139 21.50 9.68 -7.49
#